data_AF-A0A9E2VQ70-F1
#
_entry.id   AF-A0A9E2VQ70-F1
#
_cell.length_a   1.000
_cell.length_b   1.000
_cell.length_c   1.000
_cell.angle_alpha   90.00
_cell.angle_beta   90.00
_cell.angle_gamma   90.00
#
_symmetry.space_group_name_H-M   'P 1'
#
loop_
_entity.id
_entity.type
_entity.pdbx_description
1 polymer ?
#
loop_
_entity_poly.entity_id
_entity_poly.type
_entity_poly.pdbx_seq_one_letter_code
_entity_poly.pdbx_strand_id
1 'polypeptide(L)'
;MAQQQSSSSIVASAITILGLGLVWVTVATNFPSQEEFSSAAVPAETRQSVRLSSPLSAPPALDLTIPTSPPMASEAATSRPDDDRSRDSSFNAPAVARLDPRTMQASSLKCEAEIEQLCPDSPDGSARMRCLEQRARQLPPLCHGQLRERFVKWREARSRLMAACDEDAKRFCRAVKPGRGQILQCLQSHAPEVSDRCYQTLPKGTLYFK
;
A
#
# COMPACT_ATOMS: atom_id res chain seq x y z
N MET A 1 26.20 5.96 -53.76
CA MET A 1 25.17 5.25 -52.97
C MET A 1 24.87 5.91 -51.61
N ALA A 2 25.42 7.09 -51.27
CA ALA A 2 25.26 7.70 -49.94
C ALA A 2 24.01 8.60 -49.75
N GLN A 3 23.25 8.89 -50.80
CA GLN A 3 22.13 9.84 -50.73
C GLN A 3 20.80 9.18 -50.29
N GLN A 4 20.66 7.85 -50.45
CA GLN A 4 19.42 7.12 -50.18
C GLN A 4 19.20 6.80 -48.68
N GLN A 5 20.27 6.78 -47.89
CA GLN A 5 20.25 6.34 -46.49
C GLN A 5 19.87 7.48 -45.52
N SER A 6 20.07 8.74 -45.93
CA SER A 6 19.69 9.93 -45.15
C SER A 6 18.18 10.18 -45.17
N SER A 7 17.53 9.99 -46.33
CA SER A 7 16.08 10.19 -46.46
C SER A 7 15.26 9.18 -45.64
N SER A 8 15.70 7.92 -45.55
CA SER A 8 14.98 6.89 -44.79
C SER A 8 14.97 7.15 -43.27
N SER A 9 16.09 7.64 -42.72
CA SER A 9 16.18 7.95 -41.29
C SER A 9 15.37 9.19 -40.91
N ILE A 10 15.37 10.22 -41.76
CA ILE A 10 14.59 11.45 -41.54
C ILE A 10 13.08 11.13 -41.60
N VAL A 11 12.64 10.30 -42.55
CA VAL A 11 11.24 9.89 -42.66
C VAL A 11 10.82 9.04 -41.45
N ALA A 12 11.67 8.12 -40.99
CA ALA A 12 11.38 7.31 -39.79
C ALA A 12 11.27 8.16 -38.51
N SER A 13 12.12 9.17 -38.36
CA SER A 13 12.05 10.13 -37.24
C SER A 13 10.81 11.01 -37.31
N ALA A 14 10.41 11.46 -38.51
CA ALA A 14 9.20 12.26 -38.67
C ALA A 14 7.93 11.45 -38.32
N ILE A 15 7.85 10.19 -38.74
CA ILE A 15 6.71 9.30 -38.46
C ILE A 15 6.60 9.03 -36.95
N THR A 16 7.71 8.82 -36.25
CA THR A 16 7.70 8.59 -34.79
C THR A 16 7.30 9.83 -34.01
N ILE A 17 7.77 11.02 -34.40
CA ILE A 17 7.37 12.29 -33.77
C ILE A 17 5.87 12.56 -33.99
N LEU A 18 5.37 12.35 -35.22
CA LEU A 18 3.95 12.50 -35.52
C LEU A 18 3.09 11.50 -34.75
N GLY A 19 3.52 10.24 -34.64
CA GLY A 19 2.84 9.22 -33.87
C GLY A 19 2.79 9.54 -32.37
N LEU A 20 3.92 9.95 -31.78
CA LEU A 20 3.98 10.36 -30.38
C LEU A 20 3.11 11.60 -30.11
N GLY A 21 3.09 12.57 -31.03
CA GLY A 21 2.23 13.75 -30.94
C GLY A 21 0.75 13.40 -31.00
N LEU A 22 0.34 12.52 -31.92
CA LEU A 22 -1.04 12.03 -32.03
C LEU A 22 -1.48 11.31 -30.77
N VAL A 23 -0.65 10.41 -30.24
CA VAL A 23 -0.94 9.71 -28.97
C VAL A 23 -1.10 10.71 -27.84
N TRP A 24 -0.19 11.66 -27.69
CA TRP A 24 -0.29 12.71 -26.66
C TRP A 24 -1.56 13.57 -26.79
N VAL A 25 -1.91 13.98 -28.00
CA VAL A 25 -3.15 14.73 -28.26
C VAL A 25 -4.37 13.88 -27.92
N THR A 26 -4.41 12.61 -28.33
CA THR A 26 -5.54 11.73 -27.99
C THR A 26 -5.69 11.55 -26.48
N VAL A 27 -4.58 11.34 -25.75
CA VAL A 27 -4.58 11.26 -24.29
C VAL A 27 -5.08 12.57 -23.69
N ALA A 28 -4.61 13.73 -24.16
CA ALA A 28 -5.05 15.04 -23.67
C ALA A 28 -6.54 15.31 -23.97
N THR A 29 -7.05 14.89 -25.13
CA THR A 29 -8.46 15.08 -25.52
C THR A 29 -9.40 14.05 -24.89
N ASN A 30 -8.89 12.88 -24.52
CA ASN A 30 -9.66 11.84 -23.83
C ASN A 30 -9.60 12.02 -22.30
N PHE A 31 -8.66 12.81 -21.79
CA PHE A 31 -8.58 13.16 -20.38
C PHE A 31 -9.65 14.22 -20.06
N PRO A 32 -10.68 13.88 -19.27
CA PRO A 32 -11.71 14.86 -18.91
C PRO A 32 -11.06 15.97 -18.08
N SER A 33 -11.17 17.21 -18.56
CA SER A 33 -10.70 18.40 -17.88
C SER A 33 -11.35 18.55 -16.50
N GLN A 34 -10.55 18.94 -15.50
CA GLN A 34 -10.90 19.02 -14.08
C GLN A 34 -12.11 19.93 -13.74
N GLU A 35 -12.60 20.70 -14.72
CA GLU A 35 -13.66 21.69 -14.59
C GLU A 35 -15.07 21.07 -14.48
N GLU A 36 -15.28 19.81 -14.91
CA GLU A 36 -16.59 19.13 -14.73
C GLU A 36 -16.81 18.57 -13.31
N PHE A 37 -15.77 18.41 -12.49
CA PHE A 37 -15.92 17.92 -11.12
C PHE A 37 -16.19 19.04 -10.08
N SER A 38 -16.05 20.32 -10.46
CA SER A 38 -16.10 21.44 -9.52
C SER A 38 -17.25 22.42 -9.72
N SER A 39 -18.13 22.25 -10.72
CA SER A 39 -19.32 23.10 -10.90
C SER A 39 -20.61 22.31 -10.98
N ALA A 40 -21.02 21.76 -9.84
CA ALA A 40 -22.44 21.67 -9.48
C ALA A 40 -22.66 22.48 -8.20
N ALA A 41 -22.51 23.80 -8.33
CA ALA A 41 -23.07 24.73 -7.38
C ALA A 41 -24.60 24.54 -7.37
N VAL A 42 -25.13 24.08 -6.25
CA VAL A 42 -26.57 23.96 -6.00
C VAL A 42 -27.16 25.36 -5.87
N PRO A 43 -28.07 25.81 -6.75
CA PRO A 43 -28.88 26.97 -6.45
C PRO A 43 -29.98 26.57 -5.47
N ALA A 44 -30.09 27.33 -4.39
CA ALA A 44 -31.26 27.32 -3.54
C ALA A 44 -32.49 27.76 -4.35
N GLU A 45 -33.53 26.94 -4.42
CA GLU A 45 -34.88 27.44 -4.67
C GLU A 45 -35.95 26.49 -4.09
N THR A 46 -36.76 27.08 -3.20
CA THR A 46 -38.14 26.76 -2.78
C THR A 46 -38.58 25.35 -2.40
N ARG A 47 -39.02 25.27 -1.14
CA ARG A 47 -40.02 24.33 -0.59
C ARG A 47 -41.20 24.12 -1.55
N GLN A 48 -41.55 22.87 -1.80
CA GLN A 48 -42.95 22.46 -1.83
C GLN A 48 -43.14 21.07 -1.23
N SER A 49 -43.97 21.06 -0.19
CA SER A 49 -44.44 19.88 0.53
C SER A 49 -45.51 19.19 -0.31
N VAL A 50 -45.23 17.98 -0.79
CA VAL A 50 -46.28 17.03 -1.15
C VAL A 50 -45.97 15.74 -0.39
N ARG A 51 -46.69 15.57 0.72
CA ARG A 51 -46.88 14.25 1.32
C ARG A 51 -47.62 13.40 0.31
N LEU A 52 -47.03 12.26 -0.07
CA LEU A 52 -47.81 11.12 -0.51
C LEU A 52 -47.26 9.87 0.17
N SER A 53 -48.17 9.18 0.84
CA SER A 53 -47.93 8.09 1.77
C SER A 53 -47.72 6.75 1.07
N SER A 54 -47.07 5.84 1.81
CA SER A 54 -47.17 4.36 1.77
C SER A 54 -46.11 3.59 0.96
N PRO A 55 -45.87 2.30 1.28
CA PRO A 55 -45.36 1.84 2.56
C PRO A 55 -44.10 0.97 2.41
N LEU A 56 -43.37 0.89 3.51
CA LEU A 56 -42.10 0.20 3.74
C LEU A 56 -42.28 -1.33 3.62
N SER A 57 -41.53 -1.98 2.73
CA SER A 57 -41.27 -3.43 2.80
C SER A 57 -39.81 -3.61 3.23
N ALA A 58 -39.61 -4.18 4.42
CA ALA A 58 -38.31 -4.33 5.05
C ALA A 58 -37.47 -5.42 4.36
N PRO A 59 -36.15 -5.23 4.19
CA PRO A 59 -35.23 -6.32 3.84
C PRO A 59 -34.98 -7.24 5.06
N PRO A 60 -34.70 -8.54 4.86
CA PRO A 60 -34.51 -9.49 5.95
C PRO A 60 -33.23 -9.18 6.75
N ALA A 61 -33.36 -9.11 8.07
CA ALA A 61 -32.23 -9.04 8.98
C ALA A 61 -31.53 -10.40 9.03
N LEU A 62 -30.25 -10.42 8.67
CA LEU A 62 -29.35 -11.54 8.96
C LEU A 62 -29.01 -11.51 10.45
N ASP A 63 -29.55 -12.48 11.17
CA ASP A 63 -29.35 -12.68 12.60
C ASP A 63 -27.98 -13.31 12.85
N LEU A 64 -26.99 -12.50 13.24
CA LEU A 64 -25.66 -12.95 13.66
C LEU A 64 -25.61 -13.09 15.18
N THR A 65 -26.52 -13.87 15.76
CA THR A 65 -26.42 -14.26 17.17
C THR A 65 -25.28 -15.27 17.35
N ILE A 66 -24.17 -14.80 17.92
CA ILE A 66 -23.08 -15.64 18.41
C ILE A 66 -23.53 -16.26 19.75
N PRO A 67 -23.54 -17.59 19.92
CA PRO A 67 -23.77 -18.20 21.22
C PRO A 67 -22.51 -18.04 22.08
N THR A 68 -22.49 -16.99 22.90
CA THR A 68 -21.53 -16.88 24.01
C THR A 68 -22.03 -17.73 25.17
N SER A 69 -21.23 -18.73 25.53
CA SER A 69 -21.33 -19.52 26.76
C SER A 69 -21.24 -18.62 28.02
N PRO A 70 -21.93 -18.98 29.11
CA PRO A 70 -22.17 -18.06 30.23
C PRO A 70 -20.98 -17.99 31.20
N PRO A 71 -20.67 -16.80 31.73
CA PRO A 71 -20.13 -16.67 33.08
C PRO A 71 -21.24 -16.22 34.05
N MET A 72 -21.15 -16.77 35.25
CA MET A 72 -22.12 -16.77 36.33
C MET A 72 -22.05 -15.47 37.17
N ALA A 73 -23.21 -15.10 37.73
CA ALA A 73 -23.48 -14.34 38.95
C ALA A 73 -22.94 -12.89 39.12
N SER A 74 -23.90 -11.96 38.97
CA SER A 74 -24.28 -10.87 39.89
C SER A 74 -23.21 -10.10 40.68
N GLU A 75 -23.14 -8.79 40.45
CA GLU A 75 -23.46 -7.80 41.48
C GLU A 75 -23.82 -6.44 40.88
N ALA A 76 -24.62 -5.69 41.62
CA ALA A 76 -25.55 -4.66 41.19
C ALA A 76 -24.91 -3.37 40.66
N ALA A 77 -25.44 -2.87 39.53
CA ALA A 77 -25.21 -1.50 39.07
C ALA A 77 -26.48 -0.66 39.30
N THR A 78 -26.46 0.11 40.39
CA THR A 78 -27.38 1.21 40.64
C THR A 78 -27.15 2.30 39.60
N SER A 79 -28.21 2.61 38.86
CA SER A 79 -28.33 3.77 37.98
C SER A 79 -28.08 5.10 38.69
N ARG A 80 -27.30 6.01 38.08
CA ARG A 80 -27.57 7.45 38.14
C ARG A 80 -27.11 8.17 36.85
N PRO A 81 -27.86 9.18 36.36
CA PRO A 81 -27.57 9.93 35.14
C PRO A 81 -26.81 11.24 35.41
N ASP A 82 -26.09 11.68 34.38
CA ASP A 82 -25.61 13.03 34.04
C ASP A 82 -24.94 13.91 35.12
N ASP A 83 -23.62 14.07 35.02
CA ASP A 83 -22.93 15.37 35.01
C ASP A 83 -21.41 15.14 34.79
N ASP A 84 -20.86 15.54 33.63
CA ASP A 84 -19.50 16.11 33.62
C ASP A 84 -19.37 17.10 32.45
N ARG A 85 -19.75 18.32 32.78
CA ARG A 85 -19.39 19.54 32.06
C ARG A 85 -17.93 19.86 32.36
N SER A 86 -17.12 19.90 31.30
CA SER A 86 -15.87 20.65 31.19
C SER A 86 -14.73 20.28 32.15
N ARG A 87 -13.74 19.57 31.63
CA ARG A 87 -12.34 19.90 31.91
C ARG A 87 -11.59 20.21 30.62
N ASP A 88 -11.81 21.45 30.18
CA ASP A 88 -10.92 22.21 29.33
C ASP A 88 -9.53 22.22 30.00
N SER A 89 -8.67 21.31 29.58
CA SER A 89 -7.26 21.31 29.93
C SER A 89 -6.54 21.80 28.70
N SER A 90 -6.21 23.08 28.71
CA SER A 90 -5.29 23.72 27.79
C SER A 90 -3.93 23.00 27.87
N PHE A 91 -3.84 21.87 27.17
CA PHE A 91 -2.57 21.26 26.84
C PHE A 91 -2.21 21.83 25.47
N ASN A 92 -1.24 22.74 25.45
CA ASN A 92 -0.52 23.11 24.24
C ASN A 92 0.34 21.90 23.76
N ALA A 93 -0.29 20.75 23.56
CA ALA A 93 0.21 19.75 22.65
C ALA A 93 -0.15 20.26 21.25
N PRO A 94 0.79 20.27 20.29
CA PRO A 94 0.42 20.56 18.91
C PRO A 94 -0.69 19.58 18.53
N ALA A 95 -1.86 20.11 18.18
CA ALA A 95 -2.95 19.33 17.65
C ALA A 95 -2.39 18.63 16.41
N VAL A 96 -2.07 17.34 16.52
CA VAL A 96 -1.77 16.52 15.36
C VAL A 96 -3.08 16.45 14.61
N ALA A 97 -3.24 17.33 13.62
CA ALA A 97 -4.38 17.31 12.74
C ALA A 97 -4.52 15.86 12.25
N ARG A 98 -5.64 15.21 12.58
CA ARG A 98 -5.92 13.88 12.08
C ARG A 98 -5.94 14.00 10.56
N LEU A 99 -4.91 13.46 9.91
CA LEU A 99 -4.88 13.43 8.46
C LEU A 99 -6.06 12.58 7.99
N ASP A 100 -6.80 13.13 7.02
CA ASP A 100 -7.86 12.42 6.33
C ASP A 100 -7.31 11.08 5.78
N PRO A 101 -8.03 9.94 5.92
CA PRO A 101 -7.59 8.64 5.43
C PRO A 101 -7.20 8.63 3.94
N ARG A 102 -7.90 9.41 3.10
CA ARG A 102 -7.59 9.56 1.67
C ARG A 102 -6.28 10.30 1.47
N THR A 103 -6.02 11.34 2.27
CA THR A 103 -4.74 12.06 2.25
C THR A 103 -3.59 11.18 2.70
N MET A 104 -3.79 10.29 3.69
CA MET A 104 -2.78 9.30 4.09
C MET A 104 -2.52 8.25 3.02
N GLN A 105 -3.56 7.81 2.31
CA GLN A 105 -3.40 6.89 1.20
C GLN A 105 -2.63 7.55 0.04
N ALA A 106 -2.99 8.80 -0.30
CA ALA A 106 -2.29 9.58 -1.31
C ALA A 106 -0.82 9.83 -0.96
N SER A 107 -0.52 10.11 0.32
CA SER A 107 0.86 10.26 0.77
C SER A 107 1.64 8.94 0.71
N SER A 108 1.00 7.80 0.97
CA SER A 108 1.60 6.47 0.81
C SER A 108 2.01 6.19 -0.63
N LEU A 109 1.11 6.46 -1.59
CA LEU A 109 1.39 6.27 -3.01
C LEU A 109 2.50 7.21 -3.50
N LYS A 110 2.48 8.46 -3.01
CA LYS A 110 3.56 9.41 -3.29
C LYS A 110 4.88 8.95 -2.70
N CYS A 111 4.85 8.41 -1.49
CA CYS A 111 6.03 7.88 -0.83
C CYS A 111 6.66 6.73 -1.61
N GLU A 112 5.83 5.80 -2.08
CA GLU A 112 6.26 4.68 -2.90
C GLU A 112 6.95 5.15 -4.19
N ALA A 113 6.38 6.16 -4.86
CA ALA A 113 7.00 6.77 -6.05
C ALA A 113 8.33 7.46 -5.74
N GLU A 114 8.43 8.20 -4.63
CA GLU A 114 9.68 8.86 -4.22
C GLU A 114 10.78 7.85 -3.84
N ILE A 115 10.40 6.76 -3.17
CA ILE A 115 11.30 5.64 -2.85
C ILE A 115 11.83 5.02 -4.14
N GLU A 116 10.96 4.78 -5.14
CA GLU A 116 11.36 4.21 -6.43
C GLU A 116 12.36 5.09 -7.18
N GLN A 117 12.14 6.41 -7.17
CA GLN A 117 13.04 7.36 -7.81
C GLN A 117 14.38 7.48 -7.07
N LEU A 118 14.35 7.45 -5.73
CA LEU A 118 15.54 7.61 -4.91
C LEU A 118 16.41 6.35 -4.88
N CYS A 119 15.77 5.19 -4.84
CA CYS A 119 16.37 3.87 -4.71
C CYS A 119 15.62 2.88 -5.62
N PRO A 120 16.01 2.78 -6.90
CA PRO A 120 15.30 1.94 -7.87
C PRO A 120 15.36 0.46 -7.51
N ASP A 121 14.43 -0.30 -8.09
CA ASP A 121 14.39 -1.74 -7.93
C ASP A 121 15.71 -2.42 -8.30
N SER A 122 16.08 -3.40 -7.46
CA SER A 122 17.27 -4.21 -7.62
C SER A 122 16.85 -5.66 -7.73
N PRO A 123 17.44 -6.45 -8.65
CA PRO A 123 17.05 -7.84 -8.88
C PRO A 123 17.17 -8.71 -7.63
N ASP A 124 18.06 -8.36 -6.71
CA ASP A 124 18.27 -9.06 -5.45
C ASP A 124 17.76 -8.30 -4.20
N GLY A 125 17.15 -7.14 -4.41
CA GLY A 125 16.62 -6.25 -3.36
C GLY A 125 17.64 -5.68 -2.38
N SER A 126 18.86 -6.23 -2.28
CA SER A 126 19.83 -5.84 -1.26
C SER A 126 20.50 -4.50 -1.57
N ALA A 127 20.66 -4.16 -2.85
CA ALA A 127 21.13 -2.84 -3.24
C ALA A 127 20.09 -1.75 -2.91
N ARG A 128 18.81 -2.00 -3.21
CA ARG A 128 17.69 -1.11 -2.85
C ARG A 128 17.60 -0.93 -1.35
N MET A 129 17.69 -2.02 -0.59
CA MET A 129 17.71 -1.99 0.87
C MET A 129 18.81 -1.07 1.41
N ARG A 130 20.05 -1.30 0.98
CA ARG A 130 21.22 -0.52 1.43
C ARG A 130 21.09 0.94 1.03
N CYS A 131 20.57 1.21 -0.17
CA CYS A 131 20.27 2.56 -0.62
C CYS A 131 19.29 3.26 0.33
N LEU A 132 18.18 2.60 0.66
CA LEU A 132 17.16 3.17 1.55
C LEU A 132 17.66 3.35 2.97
N GLU A 133 18.49 2.45 3.50
CA GLU A 133 19.13 2.62 4.81
C GLU A 133 20.03 3.88 4.85
N GLN A 134 20.78 4.13 3.77
CA GLN A 134 21.68 5.27 3.68
C GLN A 134 20.96 6.59 3.39
N ARG A 135 19.89 6.53 2.60
CA ARG A 135 19.20 7.71 2.06
C ARG A 135 17.83 7.96 2.68
N ALA A 136 17.44 7.21 3.72
CA ALA A 136 16.14 7.36 4.37
C ALA A 136 15.82 8.83 4.70
N ARG A 137 16.81 9.59 5.17
CA ARG A 137 16.67 11.01 5.55
C ARG A 137 16.39 11.98 4.39
N GLN A 138 16.58 11.53 3.14
CA GLN A 138 16.28 12.33 1.95
C GLN A 138 14.79 12.25 1.57
N LEU A 139 14.03 11.36 2.23
CA LEU A 139 12.59 11.26 2.07
C LEU A 139 11.86 12.25 3.00
N PRO A 140 10.59 12.58 2.69
CA PRO A 140 9.76 13.39 3.58
C PRO A 140 9.55 12.73 4.95
N PRO A 141 9.29 13.49 6.02
CA PRO A 141 9.03 12.95 7.36
C PRO A 141 7.91 11.91 7.41
N LEU A 142 6.85 12.08 6.61
CA LEU A 142 5.74 11.13 6.50
C LEU A 142 6.19 9.79 5.91
N CYS A 143 7.19 9.81 5.03
CA CYS A 143 7.78 8.61 4.44
C CYS A 143 8.64 7.82 5.42
N HIS A 144 9.32 8.50 6.35
CA HIS A 144 10.20 7.82 7.31
C HIS A 144 9.45 6.79 8.16
N GLY A 145 8.20 7.09 8.55
CA GLY A 145 7.36 6.19 9.32
C GLY A 145 7.02 4.92 8.53
N GLN A 146 6.52 5.09 7.30
CA GLN A 146 6.15 3.97 6.43
C GLN A 146 7.36 3.10 6.07
N LEU A 147 8.47 3.74 5.73
CA LEU A 147 9.70 3.04 5.39
C LEU A 147 10.19 2.20 6.58
N ARG A 148 10.18 2.76 7.80
CA ARG A 148 10.55 2.04 9.03
C ARG A 148 9.66 0.83 9.27
N GLU A 149 8.35 0.99 9.15
CA GLU A 149 7.40 -0.12 9.32
C GLU A 149 7.67 -1.23 8.30
N ARG A 150 7.90 -0.86 7.03
CA ARG A 150 8.26 -1.80 5.97
C ARG A 150 9.55 -2.57 6.28
N PHE A 151 10.59 -1.88 6.79
CA PHE A 151 11.84 -2.51 7.24
C PHE A 151 11.62 -3.53 8.37
N VAL A 152 10.79 -3.19 9.36
CA VAL A 152 10.48 -4.09 10.48
C VAL A 152 9.77 -5.34 9.97
N LYS A 153 8.71 -5.18 9.18
CA LYS A 153 7.96 -6.31 8.60
C LYS A 153 8.85 -7.24 7.78
N TRP A 154 9.72 -6.66 6.94
CA TRP A 154 10.65 -7.45 6.14
C TRP A 154 11.66 -8.21 7.00
N ARG A 155 12.22 -7.56 8.04
CA ARG A 155 13.19 -8.18 8.95
C ARG A 155 12.56 -9.34 9.71
N GLU A 156 11.34 -9.17 10.19
CA GLU A 156 10.59 -10.22 10.88
C GLU A 156 10.29 -11.39 9.95
N ALA A 157 9.78 -11.14 8.75
CA ALA A 157 9.51 -12.19 7.76
C ALA A 157 10.78 -12.97 7.41
N ARG A 158 11.90 -12.27 7.20
CA ARG A 158 13.21 -12.90 6.96
C ARG A 158 13.68 -13.71 8.15
N SER A 159 13.56 -13.19 9.37
CA SER A 159 13.96 -13.87 10.59
C SER A 159 13.16 -15.17 10.79
N ARG A 160 11.83 -15.11 10.65
CA ARG A 160 10.95 -16.28 10.75
C ARG A 160 11.32 -17.34 9.72
N LEU A 161 11.57 -16.94 8.47
CA LEU A 161 12.01 -17.86 7.42
C LEU A 161 13.34 -18.53 7.79
N MET A 162 14.36 -17.76 8.15
CA MET A 162 15.68 -18.31 8.46
C MET A 162 15.61 -19.25 9.67
N ALA A 163 14.82 -18.92 10.69
CA ALA A 163 14.62 -19.78 11.86
C ALA A 163 13.86 -21.07 11.54
N ALA A 164 12.93 -21.03 10.58
CA ALA A 164 12.18 -22.22 10.14
C ALA A 164 13.03 -23.13 9.24
N CYS A 165 13.90 -22.54 8.42
CA CYS A 165 14.67 -23.23 7.39
C CYS A 165 16.15 -23.41 7.73
N ASP A 166 16.59 -23.18 8.97
CA ASP A 166 18.02 -23.16 9.34
C ASP A 166 18.72 -24.50 9.00
N GLU A 167 18.12 -25.62 9.40
CA GLU A 167 18.66 -26.96 9.13
C GLU A 167 18.59 -27.33 7.63
N ASP A 168 17.49 -26.97 6.96
CA ASP A 168 17.34 -27.17 5.52
C ASP A 168 18.36 -26.35 4.72
N ALA A 169 18.63 -25.11 5.13
CA ALA A 169 19.64 -24.25 4.52
C ALA A 169 21.04 -24.83 4.69
N LYS A 170 21.37 -25.41 5.86
CA LYS A 170 22.64 -26.11 6.09
C LYS A 170 22.76 -27.37 5.23
N ARG A 171 21.66 -28.10 5.04
CA ARG A 171 21.64 -29.36 4.28
C ARG A 171 21.75 -29.13 2.77
N PHE A 172 20.91 -28.26 2.22
CA PHE A 172 20.76 -28.07 0.78
C PHE A 172 21.56 -26.88 0.24
N CYS A 173 21.73 -25.83 1.05
CA CYS A 173 22.24 -24.54 0.59
C CYS A 173 23.63 -24.16 1.14
N ARG A 174 24.41 -25.13 1.65
CA ARG A 174 25.74 -24.89 2.28
C ARG A 174 26.75 -24.12 1.40
N ALA A 175 26.68 -24.30 0.08
CA ALA A 175 27.60 -23.67 -0.87
C ALA A 175 27.12 -22.27 -1.32
N VAL A 176 25.91 -21.87 -0.90
CA VAL A 176 25.30 -20.60 -1.31
C VAL A 176 25.83 -19.48 -0.44
N LYS A 177 26.34 -18.42 -1.08
CA LYS A 177 26.81 -17.24 -0.34
C LYS A 177 25.61 -16.51 0.29
N PRO A 178 25.69 -16.14 1.58
CA PRO A 178 24.63 -15.36 2.21
C PRO A 178 24.51 -13.97 1.57
N GLY A 179 23.29 -13.43 1.59
CA GLY A 179 22.95 -12.14 0.98
C GLY A 179 22.16 -12.28 -0.33
N ARG A 180 21.66 -11.16 -0.85
CA ARG A 180 20.98 -11.07 -2.17
C ARG A 180 19.81 -12.06 -2.37
N GLY A 181 19.23 -12.58 -1.28
CA GLY A 181 18.20 -13.62 -1.30
C GLY A 181 18.60 -14.97 -1.91
N GLN A 182 19.89 -15.25 -2.12
CA GLN A 182 20.32 -16.48 -2.77
C GLN A 182 19.96 -17.75 -1.97
N ILE A 183 20.04 -17.67 -0.64
CA ILE A 183 19.62 -18.77 0.24
C ILE A 183 18.12 -19.06 0.08
N LEU A 184 17.28 -18.03 0.00
CA LEU A 184 15.85 -18.23 -0.23
C LEU A 184 15.60 -18.90 -1.59
N GLN A 185 16.28 -18.46 -2.64
CA GLN A 185 16.12 -19.06 -3.96
C GLN A 185 16.53 -20.53 -3.98
N CYS A 186 17.61 -20.88 -3.27
CA CYS A 186 18.02 -22.27 -3.07
C CYS A 186 16.98 -23.08 -2.27
N LEU A 187 16.47 -22.54 -1.17
CA LEU A 187 15.40 -23.21 -0.41
C LEU A 187 14.14 -23.41 -1.24
N GLN A 188 13.81 -22.46 -2.13
CA GLN A 188 12.68 -22.58 -3.07
C GLN A 188 12.92 -23.63 -4.15
N SER A 189 14.15 -23.78 -4.67
CA SER A 189 14.45 -24.85 -5.63
C SER A 189 14.39 -26.23 -4.99
N HIS A 190 14.62 -26.31 -3.68
CA HIS A 190 14.48 -27.52 -2.87
C HIS A 190 13.16 -27.59 -2.09
N ALA A 191 12.15 -26.80 -2.48
CA ALA A 191 10.86 -26.76 -1.79
C ALA A 191 10.21 -28.14 -1.52
N PRO A 192 10.28 -29.15 -2.42
CA PRO A 192 9.73 -30.48 -2.11
C PRO A 192 10.61 -31.33 -1.18
N GLU A 193 11.85 -30.91 -0.90
CA GLU A 193 12.84 -31.65 -0.12
C GLU A 193 13.10 -31.05 1.27
N VAL A 194 12.73 -29.79 1.49
CA VAL A 194 12.84 -29.13 2.80
C VAL A 194 11.80 -29.65 3.78
N SER A 195 12.03 -29.43 5.07
CA SER A 195 11.06 -29.74 6.12
C SER A 195 9.71 -29.04 5.91
N ASP A 196 8.63 -29.65 6.41
CA ASP A 196 7.27 -29.05 6.38
C ASP A 196 7.25 -27.65 7.00
N ARG A 197 8.01 -27.47 8.09
CA ARG A 197 8.14 -26.18 8.79
C ARG A 197 8.75 -25.11 7.88
N CYS A 198 9.82 -25.46 7.17
CA CYS A 198 10.44 -24.55 6.20
C CYS A 198 9.50 -24.28 5.03
N TYR A 199 8.91 -25.34 4.45
CA TYR A 199 8.01 -25.24 3.30
C TYR A 199 6.81 -24.31 3.56
N GLN A 200 6.19 -24.40 4.73
CA GLN A 200 5.07 -23.53 5.12
C GLN A 200 5.46 -22.06 5.27
N THR A 201 6.74 -21.79 5.56
CA THR A 201 7.26 -20.42 5.72
C THR A 201 7.80 -19.86 4.40
N LEU A 202 7.97 -20.70 3.37
CA LEU A 202 8.43 -20.24 2.07
C LEU A 202 7.40 -19.28 1.43
N PRO A 203 7.82 -18.08 1.03
CA PRO A 203 6.94 -17.14 0.36
C PRO A 203 6.62 -17.63 -1.05
N LYS A 204 5.40 -17.33 -1.49
CA LYS A 204 4.96 -17.51 -2.88
C LYS A 204 5.54 -16.38 -3.75
N GLY A 205 6.87 -16.35 -3.88
CA GLY A 205 7.61 -15.29 -4.59
C GLY A 205 8.91 -14.92 -3.88
N THR A 206 9.49 -13.78 -4.25
CA THR A 206 10.77 -13.32 -3.70
C THR A 206 10.60 -12.52 -2.40
N LEU A 207 11.44 -12.74 -1.38
CA LEU A 207 11.58 -11.83 -0.21
C LEU A 207 12.55 -10.68 -0.47
N TYR A 208 12.46 -10.08 -1.65
CA TYR A 208 13.18 -8.84 -1.88
C TYR A 208 12.41 -7.69 -1.28
N PHE A 209 13.14 -6.76 -0.67
CA PHE A 209 12.54 -5.53 -0.19
C PHE A 209 12.20 -4.67 -1.39
N LYS A 210 10.90 -4.53 -1.65
CA LYS A 210 10.32 -3.70 -2.69
C LYS A 210 9.83 -2.40 -2.06
#